data_AF-A0AAU1NNG1-F1
#
_entry.id   AF-A0AAU1NNG1-F1
#
_cell.length_a   1.000
_cell.length_b   1.000
_cell.length_c   1.000
_cell.angle_alpha   90.00
_cell.angle_beta   90.00
_cell.angle_gamma   90.00
#
_symmetry.space_group_name_H-M   'P 1'
#
loop_
_entity.id
_entity.type
_entity.pdbx_description
1 polymer ?
#
loop_
_entity_poly.entity_id
_entity_poly.type
_entity_poly.pdbx_seq_one_letter_code
_entity_poly.pdbx_strand_id
1 'polypeptide(L)'
;MTAPQGAAADASSILIVDDMEENLVALEAVLGSLARVVRAHSGEAALKAMLRQEFAVALIDVLMPGMNGFETAANIKGLDQTKDIPIILLTGAAVDPNYAYRGYTVGAADFLVKPFDPWLLRTKVNVFLELHRKNRQLADQAEQLTRLLAVDVPTEPAEEQHRLADVERQLAQVQRLLREREGTDGPDSAGLADRIAVLERAVGRLLEGQER
;
A
#
# COMPACT_ATOMS: atom_id res chain seq x y z
N MET A 1 17.63 23.93 30.35
CA MET A 1 17.49 24.22 28.91
C MET A 1 17.12 22.93 28.23
N THR A 2 15.82 22.72 28.05
CA THR A 2 15.22 21.50 27.53
C THR A 2 15.32 21.54 26.01
N ALA A 3 15.93 20.52 25.42
CA ALA A 3 16.00 20.35 23.96
C ALA A 3 14.58 20.21 23.39
N PRO A 4 14.28 20.78 22.21
CA PRO A 4 13.03 20.44 21.55
C PRO A 4 13.17 19.03 20.97
N GLN A 5 12.54 18.06 21.63
CA GLN A 5 12.08 16.83 21.00
C GLN A 5 10.87 17.19 20.13
N GLY A 6 10.94 16.87 18.83
CA GLY A 6 9.81 16.96 17.92
C GLY A 6 10.14 17.59 16.56
N ALA A 7 10.73 16.80 15.67
CA ALA A 7 10.51 16.98 14.24
C ALA A 7 10.43 15.58 13.62
N ALA A 8 9.19 15.12 13.47
CA ALA A 8 8.83 13.82 12.94
C ALA A 8 9.54 13.51 11.61
N ALA A 9 9.76 12.22 11.35
CA ALA A 9 10.18 11.68 10.07
C ALA A 9 9.07 11.77 8.99
N ASP A 10 8.40 12.93 8.90
CA ASP A 10 7.08 13.11 8.27
C ASP A 10 6.98 14.40 7.44
N ALA A 11 8.13 14.96 7.06
CA ALA A 11 8.19 16.21 6.31
C ALA A 11 8.11 15.92 4.80
N SER A 12 6.93 16.12 4.23
CA SER A 12 6.66 16.19 2.78
C SER A 12 7.72 17.07 2.10
N SER A 13 8.79 16.47 1.56
CA SER A 13 9.94 17.22 1.06
C SER A 13 9.74 17.63 -0.39
N ILE A 14 10.32 18.76 -0.78
CA ILE A 14 10.31 19.27 -2.15
C ILE A 14 11.70 19.03 -2.75
N LEU A 15 11.76 18.42 -3.93
CA LEU A 15 12.99 18.31 -4.69
C LEU A 15 13.06 19.45 -5.72
N ILE A 16 14.16 20.20 -5.75
CA ILE A 16 14.44 21.18 -6.80
C ILE A 16 15.70 20.77 -7.56
N VAL A 17 15.61 20.76 -8.89
CA VAL A 17 16.66 20.28 -9.79
C VAL A 17 16.95 21.35 -10.84
N ASP A 18 18.15 21.92 -10.81
CA ASP A 18 18.62 22.95 -11.73
C ASP A 18 20.16 22.94 -11.69
N ASP A 19 20.83 23.14 -12.83
CA ASP A 19 22.29 23.13 -12.89
C ASP A 19 22.90 24.46 -12.43
N MET A 20 22.11 25.54 -12.39
CA MET A 20 22.54 26.85 -11.94
C MET A 20 22.23 27.09 -10.45
N GLU A 21 23.25 27.36 -9.65
CA GLU A 21 23.09 27.60 -8.20
C GLU A 21 22.15 28.77 -7.89
N GLU A 22 22.17 29.81 -8.72
CA GLU A 22 21.31 30.99 -8.58
C GLU A 22 19.82 30.63 -8.64
N ASN A 23 19.45 29.72 -9.55
CA ASN A 23 18.07 29.23 -9.67
C ASN A 23 17.68 28.39 -8.45
N LEU A 24 18.57 27.54 -7.96
CA LEU A 24 18.33 26.73 -6.76
C LEU A 24 18.11 27.61 -5.53
N VAL A 25 18.95 28.63 -5.34
CA VAL A 25 18.81 29.61 -4.25
C VAL A 25 17.48 30.37 -4.34
N ALA A 26 17.10 30.82 -5.54
CA ALA A 26 15.84 31.52 -5.76
C ALA A 26 14.63 30.62 -5.47
N LEU A 27 14.63 29.39 -5.97
CA LEU A 27 13.57 28.41 -5.72
C LEU A 27 13.46 28.07 -4.23
N GLU A 28 14.58 27.88 -3.54
CA GLU A 28 14.57 27.63 -2.10
C GLU A 28 14.05 28.83 -1.31
N ALA A 29 14.41 30.06 -1.68
CA ALA A 29 13.88 31.26 -1.03
C ALA A 29 12.35 31.35 -1.14
N VAL A 30 11.79 30.91 -2.27
CA VAL A 30 10.34 30.91 -2.53
C VAL A 30 9.63 29.76 -1.80
N LEU A 31 10.24 28.58 -1.76
CA LEU A 31 9.58 27.33 -1.33
C LEU A 31 9.95 26.87 0.09
N GLY A 32 11.06 27.35 0.65
CA GLY A 32 11.59 26.90 1.94
C GLY A 32 10.65 27.16 3.12
N SER A 33 9.75 28.14 2.99
CA SER A 33 8.68 28.40 3.96
C SER A 33 7.55 27.36 3.96
N LEU A 34 7.38 26.59 2.88
CA LEU A 34 6.28 25.63 2.71
C LEU A 34 6.64 24.25 3.24
N ALA A 35 7.87 23.80 2.97
CA ALA A 35 8.38 22.52 3.40
C ALA A 35 9.92 22.45 3.27
N ARG A 36 10.50 21.33 3.70
CA ARG A 36 11.93 21.03 3.51
C ARG A 36 12.24 20.94 2.02
N VAL A 37 13.18 21.76 1.56
CA VAL A 37 13.68 21.75 0.18
C VAL A 37 14.98 20.95 0.12
N VAL A 38 15.13 20.13 -0.92
CA VAL A 38 16.35 19.39 -1.25
C VAL A 38 16.80 19.82 -2.64
N ARG A 39 18.07 20.18 -2.75
CA ARG A 39 18.70 20.61 -4.00
C ARG A 39 19.35 19.44 -4.72
N ALA A 40 19.27 19.45 -6.05
CA ALA A 40 20.07 18.61 -6.93
C ALA A 40 20.57 19.44 -8.11
N HIS A 41 21.85 19.30 -8.45
CA HIS A 41 22.49 20.06 -9.54
C HIS A 41 22.41 19.36 -10.91
N SER A 42 21.78 18.18 -10.96
CA SER A 42 21.65 17.39 -12.18
C SER A 42 20.54 16.35 -12.01
N GLY A 43 20.04 15.83 -13.15
CA GLY A 43 19.09 14.73 -13.16
C GLY A 43 19.58 13.48 -12.44
N GLU A 44 20.86 13.14 -12.55
CA GLU A 44 21.46 12.02 -11.83
C GLU A 44 21.47 12.23 -10.31
N ALA A 45 21.80 13.46 -9.86
CA ALA A 45 21.76 13.79 -8.44
C ALA A 45 20.33 13.73 -7.90
N ALA A 46 19.35 14.15 -8.71
CA ALA A 46 17.93 14.07 -8.39
C ALA A 46 17.47 12.61 -8.20
N LEU A 47 17.80 11.72 -9.14
CA LEU A 47 17.51 10.30 -9.04
C LEU A 47 18.14 9.68 -7.79
N LYS A 48 19.41 9.97 -7.51
CA LYS A 48 20.10 9.51 -6.30
C LYS A 48 19.42 10.00 -5.02
N ALA A 49 18.88 11.22 -5.00
CA ALA A 49 18.14 11.75 -3.87
C ALA A 49 16.80 11.03 -3.66
N MET A 50 16.07 10.75 -4.75
CA MET A 50 14.79 10.05 -4.72
C MET A 50 14.87 8.60 -4.25
N LEU A 51 16.03 7.94 -4.42
CA LEU A 51 16.27 6.61 -3.86
C LEU A 51 16.50 6.62 -2.33
N ARG A 52 16.84 7.77 -1.75
CA ARG A 52 17.17 7.89 -0.32
C ARG A 52 16.00 8.33 0.54
N GLN A 53 15.05 9.05 -0.04
CA GLN A 53 13.89 9.59 0.66
C GLN A 53 12.75 9.90 -0.30
N GLU A 54 11.54 9.95 0.23
CA GLU A 54 10.34 10.32 -0.52
C GLU A 54 10.20 11.83 -0.68
N PHE A 55 9.57 12.23 -1.79
CA PHE A 55 9.28 13.62 -2.10
C PHE A 55 7.80 13.78 -2.43
N ALA A 56 7.24 14.90 -2.00
CA ALA A 56 5.87 15.26 -2.30
C ALA A 56 5.71 15.84 -3.71
N VAL A 57 6.75 16.54 -4.20
CA VAL A 57 6.81 17.09 -5.55
C VAL A 57 8.26 17.33 -5.95
N ALA A 58 8.55 17.18 -7.24
CA ALA A 58 9.83 17.53 -7.85
C ALA A 58 9.66 18.66 -8.87
N LEU A 59 10.50 19.68 -8.77
CA LEU A 59 10.62 20.75 -9.75
C LEU A 59 11.91 20.52 -10.52
N ILE A 60 11.83 20.39 -11.83
CA ILE A 60 12.97 20.00 -12.66
C ILE A 60 13.13 21.00 -13.80
N ASP A 61 14.32 21.60 -13.90
CA ASP A 61 14.66 22.40 -15.06
C ASP A 61 14.81 21.54 -16.31
N VAL A 62 14.25 22.03 -17.41
CA VAL A 62 14.27 21.34 -18.70
C VAL A 62 15.66 21.39 -19.34
N LEU A 63 16.36 22.53 -19.21
CA LEU A 63 17.58 22.85 -19.95
C LEU A 63 18.81 22.64 -19.07
N MET A 64 19.20 21.39 -18.87
CA MET A 64 20.42 21.03 -18.15
C MET A 64 21.45 20.34 -19.08
N PRO A 65 22.76 20.51 -18.85
CA PRO A 65 23.79 19.80 -19.57
C PRO A 65 23.79 18.30 -19.25
N GLY A 66 24.04 17.47 -20.26
CA GLY A 66 24.01 16.01 -20.12
C GLY A 66 22.57 15.50 -20.15
N MET A 67 22.04 15.14 -18.98
CA MET A 67 20.69 14.62 -18.83
C MET A 67 19.68 15.77 -18.73
N ASN A 68 18.82 15.91 -19.73
CA ASN A 68 17.82 16.98 -19.73
C ASN A 68 16.66 16.70 -18.76
N GLY A 69 15.84 17.71 -18.47
CA GLY A 69 14.72 17.57 -17.54
C GLY A 69 13.66 16.57 -17.97
N PHE A 70 13.46 16.36 -19.28
CA PHE A 70 12.52 15.36 -19.79
C PHE A 70 13.04 13.94 -19.60
N GLU A 71 14.32 13.69 -19.90
CA GLU A 71 14.98 12.41 -19.64
C GLU A 71 14.98 12.11 -18.14
N THR A 72 15.27 13.11 -17.31
CA THR A 72 15.20 12.99 -15.86
C THR A 72 13.79 12.57 -15.42
N ALA A 73 12.76 13.29 -15.89
CA ALA A 73 11.38 12.97 -15.57
C ALA A 73 10.96 11.58 -16.08
N ALA A 74 11.40 11.17 -17.27
CA ALA A 74 11.11 9.84 -17.82
C ALA A 74 11.73 8.73 -16.97
N ASN A 75 12.97 8.91 -16.50
CA ASN A 75 13.62 7.96 -15.61
C ASN A 75 12.92 7.89 -14.25
N ILE A 76 12.50 9.03 -13.69
CA ILE A 76 11.71 9.06 -12.45
C ILE A 76 10.39 8.30 -12.62
N LYS A 77 9.71 8.49 -13.76
CA LYS A 77 8.43 7.84 -14.05
C LYS A 77 8.55 6.37 -14.44
N GLY A 78 9.73 5.92 -14.88
CA GLY A 78 10.01 4.54 -15.22
C GLY A 78 10.29 3.62 -14.02
N LEU A 79 10.49 4.18 -12.82
CA LEU A 79 10.81 3.40 -11.61
C LEU A 79 9.59 3.30 -10.69
N ASP A 80 9.24 2.08 -10.27
CA ASP A 80 8.07 1.83 -9.41
C ASP A 80 8.07 2.61 -8.10
N GLN A 81 9.25 2.86 -7.53
CA GLN A 81 9.39 3.59 -6.26
C GLN A 81 9.16 5.09 -6.40
N THR A 82 9.34 5.66 -7.60
CA THR A 82 9.32 7.13 -7.82
C THR A 82 8.28 7.58 -8.83
N LYS A 83 7.60 6.65 -9.51
CA LYS A 83 6.63 6.96 -10.58
C LYS A 83 5.44 7.81 -10.12
N ASP A 84 5.06 7.71 -8.85
CA ASP A 84 3.91 8.44 -8.32
C ASP A 84 4.26 9.87 -7.88
N ILE A 85 5.55 10.23 -7.86
CA ILE A 85 5.99 11.58 -7.49
C ILE A 85 5.55 12.55 -8.59
N PRO A 86 4.77 13.60 -8.28
CA PRO A 86 4.39 14.59 -9.27
C PRO A 86 5.61 15.45 -9.65
N ILE A 87 5.73 15.72 -10.95
CA ILE A 87 6.84 16.48 -11.52
C ILE A 87 6.31 17.75 -12.17
N ILE A 88 6.86 18.90 -11.78
CA ILE A 88 6.64 20.20 -12.41
C ILE A 88 7.90 20.52 -13.22
N LEU A 89 7.75 20.62 -14.54
CA LEU A 89 8.87 20.98 -15.41
C LEU A 89 8.97 22.50 -15.53
N LEU A 90 10.17 23.02 -15.29
CA LEU A 90 10.51 24.44 -15.44
C LEU A 90 11.19 24.61 -16.79
N THR A 91 10.63 25.46 -17.66
CA THR A 91 11.08 25.59 -19.04
C THR A 91 11.33 27.05 -19.41
N GLY A 92 12.31 27.34 -20.25
CA GLY A 92 12.52 28.70 -20.77
C GLY A 92 11.43 29.11 -21.77
N ALA A 93 11.23 30.41 -21.98
CA ALA A 93 10.28 30.95 -22.96
C ALA A 93 10.61 30.57 -24.43
N ALA A 94 11.84 30.13 -24.71
CA ALA A 94 12.33 29.79 -26.05
C ALA A 94 12.17 28.30 -26.43
N VAL A 95 11.28 27.58 -25.74
CA VAL A 95 11.19 26.13 -25.90
C VAL A 95 10.12 25.78 -26.95
N ASP A 96 10.57 25.07 -27.99
CA ASP A 96 9.81 24.63 -29.18
C ASP A 96 8.45 23.99 -28.77
N PRO A 97 7.33 24.30 -29.46
CA PRO A 97 6.02 23.70 -29.19
C PRO A 97 6.01 22.15 -29.08
N ASN A 98 6.98 21.45 -29.68
CA ASN A 98 7.14 20.00 -29.53
C ASN A 98 7.47 19.54 -28.09
N TYR A 99 8.02 20.41 -27.25
CA TYR A 99 8.39 20.06 -25.88
C TYR A 99 7.20 19.98 -24.93
N ALA A 100 6.14 20.77 -25.16
CA ALA A 100 4.89 20.59 -24.44
C ALA A 100 4.32 19.17 -24.68
N TYR A 101 4.38 18.71 -25.94
CA TYR A 101 3.98 17.34 -26.30
C TYR A 101 4.86 16.27 -25.63
N ARG A 102 6.19 16.43 -25.68
CA ARG A 102 7.12 15.51 -25.01
C ARG A 102 6.91 15.45 -23.50
N GLY A 103 6.61 16.59 -22.88
CA GLY A 103 6.34 16.66 -21.46
C GLY A 103 5.11 15.87 -21.02
N TYR A 104 4.02 15.92 -21.78
CA TYR A 104 2.85 15.09 -21.53
C TYR A 104 3.15 13.60 -21.71
N THR A 105 3.90 13.24 -22.75
CA THR A 105 4.32 11.85 -22.99
C THR A 105 5.16 11.27 -21.84
N VAL A 106 5.91 12.11 -21.15
CA VAL A 106 6.74 11.72 -20.01
C VAL A 106 5.92 11.62 -18.71
N GLY A 107 4.66 12.07 -18.69
CA GLY A 107 3.79 11.99 -17.51
C GLY A 107 4.08 13.07 -16.45
N ALA A 108 4.57 14.24 -16.87
CA ALA A 108 4.67 15.39 -15.98
C ALA A 108 3.30 15.85 -15.52
N ALA A 109 3.23 16.32 -14.26
CA ALA A 109 1.98 16.80 -13.68
C ALA A 109 1.67 18.25 -14.10
N ASP A 110 2.69 19.07 -14.36
CA ASP A 110 2.53 20.47 -14.71
C ASP A 110 3.79 21.06 -15.39
N PHE A 111 3.64 22.25 -15.98
CA PHE A 111 4.70 23.00 -16.65
C PHE A 111 4.65 24.48 -16.26
N LEU A 112 5.82 25.06 -16.00
CA LEU A 112 5.96 26.49 -15.73
C LEU A 112 7.04 27.10 -16.61
N VAL A 113 6.68 28.18 -17.30
CA VAL A 113 7.59 28.94 -18.16
C VAL A 113 8.34 29.98 -17.32
N LYS A 114 9.67 30.00 -17.42
CA LYS A 114 10.56 31.03 -16.85
C LYS A 114 10.49 32.30 -17.73
N PRO A 115 10.36 33.50 -17.13
CA PRO A 115 10.19 33.77 -15.71
C PRO A 115 8.75 33.50 -15.24
N PHE A 116 8.59 32.82 -14.10
CA PHE A 116 7.31 32.53 -13.48
C PHE A 116 7.07 33.42 -12.25
N ASP A 117 5.79 33.65 -11.93
CA ASP A 117 5.41 34.32 -10.68
C ASP A 117 5.69 33.42 -9.46
N PRO A 118 6.49 33.86 -8.47
CA PRO A 118 6.73 33.10 -7.24
C PRO A 118 5.45 32.68 -6.50
N TRP A 119 4.42 33.51 -6.52
CA TRP A 119 3.12 33.20 -5.90
C TRP A 119 2.41 32.05 -6.64
N LEU A 120 2.46 32.05 -7.97
CA LEU A 120 1.91 30.96 -8.79
C LEU A 120 2.64 29.64 -8.51
N LEU A 121 3.97 29.67 -8.44
CA LEU A 121 4.78 28.49 -8.13
C LEU A 121 4.41 27.92 -6.75
N ARG A 122 4.35 28.78 -5.72
CA ARG A 122 3.97 28.37 -4.36
C ARG A 122 2.60 27.73 -4.32
N THR A 123 1.63 28.30 -5.04
CA THR A 123 0.26 27.78 -5.10
C THR A 123 0.24 26.37 -5.69
N LYS A 124 0.92 26.16 -6.83
CA LYS A 124 1.01 24.83 -7.47
C LYS A 124 1.70 23.82 -6.57
N VAL A 125 2.83 24.18 -5.97
CA VAL A 125 3.57 23.32 -5.03
C VAL A 125 2.71 22.95 -3.82
N ASN A 126 1.97 23.91 -3.25
CA ASN A 126 1.13 23.67 -2.08
C ASN A 126 0.02 22.64 -2.34
N VAL A 127 -0.57 22.64 -3.55
CA VAL A 127 -1.55 21.62 -3.95
C VAL A 127 -0.96 20.21 -3.87
N PHE A 128 0.26 20.01 -4.38
CA PHE A 128 0.93 18.70 -4.31
C PHE A 128 1.36 18.32 -2.89
N LEU A 129 1.78 19.28 -2.07
CA LEU A 129 2.06 19.04 -0.65
C LEU A 129 0.81 18.58 0.11
N GLU A 130 -0.32 19.26 -0.09
CA GLU A 130 -1.60 18.88 0.53
C GLU A 130 -2.08 17.52 0.06
N LEU A 131 -1.97 17.24 -1.24
CA LEU A 131 -2.34 15.95 -1.81
C LEU A 131 -1.46 14.82 -1.24
N HIS A 132 -0.15 15.04 -1.14
CA HIS A 132 0.76 14.07 -0.56
C HIS A 132 0.43 13.79 0.92
N ARG A 133 0.16 14.84 1.72
CA ARG A 133 -0.27 14.68 3.12
C ARG A 133 -1.57 13.88 3.23
N LYS A 134 -2.57 14.17 2.41
CA LYS A 134 -3.85 13.45 2.40
C LYS A 134 -3.66 11.98 1.99
N ASN A 135 -2.85 11.71 0.98
CA ASN A 135 -2.58 10.34 0.54
C ASN A 135 -1.85 9.53 1.63
N ARG A 136 -0.88 10.13 2.34
CA ARG A 136 -0.26 9.47 3.50
C ARG A 136 -1.26 9.19 4.61
N GLN A 137 -2.08 10.18 4.97
CA GLN A 137 -3.13 9.99 5.97
C GLN A 137 -4.09 8.86 5.60
N LEU A 138 -4.49 8.76 4.33
CA LEU A 138 -5.35 7.67 3.85
C LEU A 138 -4.64 6.31 3.90
N ALA A 139 -3.35 6.26 3.56
CA ALA A 139 -2.55 5.03 3.65
C ALA A 139 -2.43 4.55 5.10
N ASP A 140 -2.15 5.46 6.04
CA ASP A 140 -2.08 5.15 7.47
C ASP A 140 -3.43 4.65 8.00
N GLN A 141 -4.53 5.29 7.60
CA GLN A 141 -5.89 4.88 7.97
C GLN A 141 -6.24 3.50 7.40
N ALA A 142 -5.87 3.23 6.15
CA ALA A 142 -6.08 1.92 5.53
C ALA A 142 -5.29 0.84 6.27
N GLU A 143 -4.02 1.10 6.62
CA GLU A 143 -3.19 0.16 7.38
C GLU A 143 -3.76 -0.09 8.79
N GLN A 144 -4.28 0.95 9.45
CA GLN A 144 -4.96 0.83 10.74
C GLN A 144 -6.22 -0.03 10.65
N LEU A 145 -7.08 0.20 9.65
CA LEU A 145 -8.27 -0.62 9.42
C LEU A 145 -7.91 -2.07 9.11
N THR A 146 -6.90 -2.31 8.27
CA THR A 146 -6.39 -3.67 7.99
C THR A 146 -5.87 -4.33 9.27
N ARG A 147 -5.16 -3.61 10.12
CA ARG A 147 -4.73 -4.14 11.43
C ARG A 147 -5.90 -4.50 12.34
N LEU A 148 -6.93 -3.65 12.43
CA LEU A 148 -8.12 -3.94 13.24
C LEU A 148 -8.86 -5.19 12.74
N LEU A 149 -9.10 -5.30 11.42
CA LEU A 149 -9.74 -6.46 10.82
C LEU A 149 -8.90 -7.75 10.95
N ALA A 150 -7.57 -7.64 10.98
CA ALA A 150 -6.68 -8.78 11.19
C ALA A 150 -6.74 -9.33 12.62
N VAL A 151 -7.20 -8.54 13.60
CA VAL A 151 -7.39 -8.97 15.00
C VAL A 151 -8.71 -9.75 15.17
N ASP A 152 -9.70 -9.51 14.31
CA ASP A 152 -11.03 -10.13 14.36
C ASP A 152 -11.20 -11.32 13.41
N VAL A 153 -10.12 -11.96 12.98
CA VAL A 153 -10.21 -13.34 12.46
C VAL A 153 -9.86 -14.26 13.62
N PRO A 154 -10.84 -14.79 14.38
CA PRO A 154 -10.61 -15.97 15.18
C PRO A 154 -9.96 -16.99 14.25
N THR A 155 -8.75 -17.38 14.61
CA THR A 155 -8.18 -18.62 14.10
C THR A 155 -8.99 -19.76 14.76
N GLU A 156 -10.23 -19.92 14.33
CA GLU A 156 -11.00 -21.15 14.53
C GLU A 156 -10.82 -22.20 13.41
N PRO A 157 -9.79 -22.22 12.52
CA PRO A 157 -9.60 -23.42 11.71
C PRO A 157 -9.23 -24.60 12.61
N ALA A 158 -8.62 -24.39 13.78
CA ALA A 158 -8.26 -25.48 14.68
C ALA A 158 -9.48 -26.20 15.27
N GLU A 159 -10.52 -25.47 15.69
CA GLU A 159 -11.74 -26.09 16.22
C GLU A 159 -12.56 -26.77 15.13
N GLU A 160 -12.70 -26.13 13.97
CA GLU A 160 -13.47 -26.69 12.87
C GLU A 160 -12.77 -27.91 12.23
N GLN A 161 -11.44 -27.88 12.13
CA GLN A 161 -10.64 -29.04 11.71
C GLN A 161 -10.70 -30.17 12.74
N HIS A 162 -10.74 -29.88 14.04
CA HIS A 162 -10.91 -30.91 15.06
C HIS A 162 -12.29 -31.56 14.95
N ARG A 163 -13.35 -30.77 14.78
CA ARG A 163 -14.73 -31.27 14.61
C ARG A 163 -14.85 -32.13 13.35
N LEU A 164 -14.28 -31.71 12.23
CA LEU A 164 -14.26 -32.51 11.00
C LEU A 164 -13.47 -33.82 11.17
N ALA A 165 -12.29 -33.78 11.80
CA ALA A 165 -11.47 -34.96 12.05
C ALA A 165 -12.13 -35.96 13.03
N ASP A 166 -12.96 -35.47 13.95
CA ASP A 166 -13.73 -36.32 14.86
C ASP A 166 -14.91 -36.98 14.14
N VAL A 167 -15.62 -36.24 13.28
CA VAL A 167 -16.70 -36.78 12.44
C VAL A 167 -16.16 -37.85 11.48
N GLU A 168 -15.02 -37.61 10.84
CA GLU A 168 -14.37 -38.60 9.97
C GLU A 168 -13.98 -39.88 10.72
N ARG A 169 -13.44 -39.75 11.94
CA ARG A 169 -13.10 -40.90 12.79
C ARG A 169 -14.32 -41.71 13.18
N GLN A 170 -15.43 -41.06 13.54
CA GLN A 170 -16.68 -41.73 13.85
C GLN A 170 -17.26 -42.46 12.63
N LEU A 171 -17.25 -41.82 11.46
CA LEU A 171 -17.72 -42.45 10.22
C LEU A 171 -16.91 -43.70 9.87
N ALA A 172 -15.59 -43.64 10.00
CA ALA A 172 -14.68 -44.76 9.75
C ALA A 172 -14.89 -45.92 10.76
N GLN A 173 -15.29 -45.63 12.00
CA GLN A 173 -15.63 -46.64 13.00
C GLN A 173 -16.95 -47.34 12.65
N VAL A 174 -17.98 -46.59 12.26
CA VAL A 174 -19.27 -47.13 11.83
C VAL A 174 -19.11 -48.00 10.58
N GLN A 175 -18.36 -47.54 9.58
CA GLN A 175 -18.10 -48.32 8.36
C GLN A 175 -17.35 -49.63 8.64
N ARG A 176 -16.42 -49.66 9.60
CA ARG A 176 -15.75 -50.89 10.03
C ARG A 176 -16.73 -51.86 10.68
N LEU A 177 -17.57 -51.38 11.60
CA LEU A 177 -18.58 -52.20 12.26
C LEU A 177 -19.62 -52.77 11.29
N LEU A 178 -19.93 -52.04 10.21
CA LEU A 178 -20.80 -52.54 9.15
C LEU A 178 -20.11 -53.60 8.29
N ARG A 179 -18.84 -53.38 7.89
CA ARG A 179 -18.05 -54.36 7.11
C ARG A 179 -17.73 -55.64 7.88
N GLU A 180 -17.44 -55.55 9.18
CA GLU A 180 -17.23 -56.72 10.04
C GLU A 180 -18.49 -57.58 10.19
N ARG A 181 -19.68 -57.03 9.87
CA ARG A 181 -20.96 -57.70 10.00
C ARG A 181 -21.58 -58.16 8.68
N GLU A 182 -21.10 -57.63 7.54
CA GLU A 182 -21.37 -58.17 6.20
C GLU A 182 -20.64 -59.49 5.91
N GLY A 183 -19.78 -59.97 6.84
CA GLY A 183 -19.13 -61.28 6.77
C GLY A 183 -19.93 -62.47 7.33
N THR A 184 -21.18 -62.28 7.76
CA THR A 184 -22.05 -63.38 8.21
C THR A 184 -23.46 -63.21 7.64
N ASP A 185 -23.76 -64.02 6.62
CA ASP A 185 -25.04 -64.14 5.91
C ASP A 185 -26.25 -64.44 6.83
N GLY A 186 -27.42 -63.88 6.47
CA GLY A 186 -28.74 -64.50 6.73
C GLY A 186 -29.69 -63.78 7.70
N PRO A 187 -31.03 -63.89 7.51
CA PRO A 187 -32.01 -62.87 7.90
C PRO A 187 -32.60 -63.09 9.30
N ASP A 188 -32.62 -62.06 10.16
CA ASP A 188 -33.46 -62.07 11.37
C ASP A 188 -33.92 -60.65 11.74
N SER A 189 -35.15 -60.33 11.36
CA SER A 189 -35.85 -59.07 11.63
C SER A 189 -36.18 -58.86 13.12
N ALA A 190 -35.99 -59.86 13.97
CA ALA A 190 -36.13 -59.75 15.43
C ALA A 190 -35.00 -58.93 16.08
N GLY A 191 -33.78 -58.97 15.53
CA GLY A 191 -32.64 -58.26 16.10
C GLY A 191 -32.66 -56.74 15.88
N LEU A 192 -33.39 -56.26 14.85
CA LEU A 192 -33.47 -54.84 14.53
C LEU A 192 -34.24 -54.05 15.61
N ALA A 193 -35.30 -54.65 16.16
CA ALA A 193 -36.14 -54.03 17.19
C ALA A 193 -35.38 -53.85 18.51
N ASP A 194 -34.65 -54.88 18.96
CA ASP A 194 -33.82 -54.81 20.17
C ASP A 194 -32.70 -53.76 20.03
N ARG A 195 -32.22 -53.55 18.82
CA ARG A 195 -31.13 -52.60 18.53
C ARG A 195 -31.60 -51.16 18.46
N ILE A 196 -32.80 -50.91 17.92
CA ILE A 196 -33.45 -49.59 17.99
C ILE A 196 -33.68 -49.20 19.46
N ALA A 197 -34.14 -50.15 20.29
CA ALA A 197 -34.37 -49.92 21.72
C ALA A 197 -33.09 -49.63 22.54
N VAL A 198 -31.93 -50.12 22.11
CA VAL A 198 -30.63 -49.79 22.73
C VAL A 198 -30.15 -48.40 22.25
N LEU A 199 -30.41 -48.07 20.98
CA LEU A 199 -30.04 -46.78 20.39
C LEU A 199 -30.82 -45.62 21.02
N GLU A 200 -32.13 -45.77 21.22
CA GLU A 200 -32.96 -44.77 21.90
C GLU A 200 -32.49 -44.52 23.34
N ARG A 201 -32.07 -45.56 24.06
CA ARG A 201 -31.52 -45.44 25.43
C ARG A 201 -30.14 -44.78 25.49
N ALA A 202 -29.34 -44.90 24.44
CA ALA A 202 -28.04 -44.23 24.36
C ALA A 202 -28.20 -42.74 24.01
N VAL A 203 -29.11 -42.41 23.09
CA VAL A 203 -29.42 -41.03 22.70
C VAL A 203 -30.12 -40.27 23.84
N GLY A 204 -31.04 -40.90 24.57
CA GLY A 204 -31.70 -40.27 25.74
C GLY A 204 -30.71 -39.82 26.82
N ARG A 205 -29.67 -40.61 27.09
CA ARG A 205 -28.63 -40.26 28.08
C ARG A 205 -27.71 -39.11 27.64
N LEU A 206 -27.59 -38.88 26.33
CA LEU A 206 -26.82 -37.74 25.79
C LEU A 206 -27.62 -36.44 25.85
N LEU A 207 -28.94 -36.50 25.71
CA LEU A 207 -29.82 -35.32 25.82
C LEU A 207 -30.04 -34.89 27.28
N GLU A 208 -30.16 -35.83 28.23
CA GLU A 208 -30.28 -35.52 29.66
C GLU A 208 -28.97 -34.98 30.28
N GLY A 209 -27.82 -35.26 29.66
CA GLY A 209 -26.51 -34.77 30.11
C GLY A 209 -26.20 -33.30 29.77
N GLN A 210 -27.09 -32.60 29.06
CA GLN A 210 -26.92 -31.19 28.65
C GLN A 210 -27.64 -30.18 29.56
N GLU A 211 -28.36 -30.62 30.61
CA GLU A 211 -29.08 -29.72 31.54
C GLU A 211 -28.47 -29.64 32.95
N ARG A 212 -27.14 -29.75 33.10
CA ARG A 212 -26.46 -29.36 34.35
C ARG A 212 -25.21 -28.55 34.13
#